data_AF-A0A498MC30-F1
#
_entry.id   AF-A0A498MC30-F1
#
_cell.length_a   1.000
_cell.length_b   1.000
_cell.length_c   1.000
_cell.angle_alpha   90.00
_cell.angle_beta   90.00
_cell.angle_gamma   90.00
#
_symmetry.space_group_name_H-M   'P 1'
#
loop_
_entity.id
_entity.type
_entity.pdbx_description
1 polymer ?
#
loop_
_entity_poly.entity_id
_entity_poly.type
_entity_poly.pdbx_seq_one_letter_code
_entity_poly.pdbx_strand_id
1 'polypeptide(L)'
;MRRSAAKSRADKSRTDSVPVSAAPPPPTIQPVETVDIVPGRLTESTWNSMLSQAEGEEVVADIIAELMEGVMDKCYQVYLKRQNYTIFDLLWLNSNREIIPNYSRKPKKV
;
A
#
# COMPACT_ATOMS: atom_id res chain seq x y z
N MET A 1 81.94 -29.65 31.42
CA MET A 1 82.19 -30.44 30.19
C MET A 1 81.34 -29.90 29.05
N ARG A 2 81.92 -29.70 27.86
CA ARG A 2 81.27 -29.21 26.62
C ARG A 2 81.22 -30.34 25.58
N ARG A 3 80.02 -30.51 24.98
CA ARG A 3 79.65 -30.95 23.61
C ARG A 3 80.25 -32.25 23.03
N SER A 4 79.40 -33.14 22.52
CA SER A 4 79.15 -33.29 21.06
C SER A 4 78.12 -34.37 20.74
N ALA A 5 77.49 -34.19 19.57
CA ALA A 5 76.27 -34.82 19.07
C ALA A 5 76.40 -36.29 18.65
N ALA A 6 75.29 -37.01 18.72
CA ALA A 6 75.03 -38.17 17.85
C ALA A 6 73.71 -37.96 17.11
N LYS A 7 73.82 -37.95 15.79
CA LYS A 7 72.76 -37.85 14.79
C LYS A 7 72.36 -39.28 14.42
N SER A 8 71.09 -39.65 14.54
CA SER A 8 70.56 -40.88 13.93
C SER A 8 69.36 -40.57 13.05
N ARG A 9 69.34 -41.30 11.93
CA ARG A 9 68.57 -41.06 10.70
C ARG A 9 67.07 -41.33 10.84
N ALA A 10 66.33 -40.72 9.94
CA ALA A 10 64.92 -40.95 9.61
C ALA A 10 64.66 -42.33 9.00
N ASP A 11 63.48 -42.91 9.25
CA ASP A 11 62.70 -43.70 8.28
C ASP A 11 61.21 -43.86 8.72
N LYS A 12 60.33 -43.09 8.08
CA LYS A 12 59.12 -43.52 7.33
C LYS A 12 58.12 -44.54 7.93
N SER A 13 56.92 -44.05 8.31
CA SER A 13 55.59 -44.67 8.06
C SER A 13 54.50 -43.61 8.35
N ARG A 14 53.84 -43.01 7.34
CA ARG A 14 52.57 -43.38 6.70
C ARG A 14 51.40 -43.62 7.69
N THR A 15 50.53 -42.60 7.72
CA THR A 15 49.06 -42.56 7.92
C THR A 15 48.32 -43.87 8.18
N ASP A 16 47.39 -43.87 9.15
CA ASP A 16 45.97 -44.29 9.01
C ASP A 16 45.25 -44.10 10.37
N SER A 17 44.47 -43.03 10.57
CA SER A 17 43.06 -42.83 10.19
C SER A 17 42.06 -43.65 11.05
N VAL A 18 41.56 -43.04 12.12
CA VAL A 18 40.27 -43.39 12.73
C VAL A 18 39.39 -42.13 12.70
N PRO A 19 38.30 -42.09 11.90
CA PRO A 19 37.45 -40.92 11.84
C PRO A 19 36.47 -40.95 13.02
N VAL A 20 36.55 -39.93 13.88
CA VAL A 20 35.44 -39.55 14.75
C VAL A 20 34.27 -39.19 13.84
N SER A 21 33.18 -39.96 13.94
CA SER A 21 31.90 -39.67 13.29
C SER A 21 31.40 -38.32 13.80
N ALA A 22 31.73 -37.25 13.07
CA ALA A 22 31.25 -35.91 13.33
C ALA A 22 29.77 -35.83 12.94
N ALA A 23 28.92 -35.57 13.93
CA ALA A 23 27.56 -35.11 13.66
C ALA A 23 27.62 -33.87 12.74
N PRO A 24 26.68 -33.72 11.80
CA PRO A 24 26.66 -32.54 10.94
C PRO A 24 26.56 -31.28 11.80
N PRO A 25 27.33 -30.22 11.49
CA PRO A 25 27.25 -28.97 12.21
C PRO A 25 25.81 -28.42 12.17
N PRO A 26 25.33 -27.75 13.24
CA PRO A 26 24.01 -27.13 13.24
C PRO A 26 23.91 -26.17 12.04
N PRO A 27 22.72 -26.05 11.41
CA PRO A 27 22.56 -25.18 10.25
C PRO A 27 22.96 -23.77 10.66
N THR A 28 24.02 -23.25 10.03
CA THR A 28 24.40 -21.85 10.14
C THR A 28 23.25 -21.03 9.54
N ILE A 29 22.35 -20.55 10.39
CA ILE A 29 21.41 -19.50 10.03
C ILE A 29 22.30 -18.28 9.78
N GLN A 30 22.66 -18.05 8.52
CA GLN A 30 23.31 -16.81 8.14
C GLN A 30 22.35 -15.69 8.53
N PRO A 31 22.79 -14.69 9.30
CA PRO A 31 21.97 -13.51 9.51
C PRO A 31 21.59 -12.98 8.13
N VAL A 32 20.29 -12.84 7.87
CA VAL A 32 19.83 -12.14 6.68
C VAL A 32 20.50 -10.77 6.74
N GLU A 33 21.37 -10.46 5.79
CA GLU A 33 22.03 -9.17 5.71
C GLU A 33 20.95 -8.10 5.50
N THR A 34 20.51 -7.49 6.60
CA THR A 34 19.59 -6.36 6.56
C THR A 34 20.41 -5.15 6.17
N VAL A 35 20.20 -4.66 4.94
CA VAL A 35 20.82 -3.42 4.47
C VAL A 35 20.17 -2.26 5.22
N ASP A 36 20.96 -1.60 6.06
CA ASP A 36 20.56 -0.39 6.76
C ASP A 36 20.85 0.83 5.88
N ILE A 37 19.83 1.64 5.64
CA ILE A 37 19.99 2.99 5.07
C ILE A 37 20.51 3.92 6.16
N VAL A 38 19.92 3.84 7.34
CA VAL A 38 20.43 4.48 8.56
C VAL A 38 20.77 3.38 9.55
N PRO A 39 22.05 3.21 9.92
CA PRO A 39 22.50 2.13 10.80
C PRO A 39 21.67 2.03 12.08
N GLY A 40 21.08 0.87 12.34
CA GLY A 40 20.29 0.57 13.54
C GLY A 40 18.99 1.38 13.70
N ARG A 41 18.55 2.09 12.65
CA ARG A 41 17.35 2.94 12.69
C ARG A 41 16.40 2.69 11.54
N LEU A 42 16.92 2.54 10.32
CA LEU A 42 16.10 2.41 9.12
C LEU A 42 16.72 1.39 8.16
N THR A 43 15.99 0.28 7.96
CA THR A 43 16.32 -0.73 6.96
C THR A 43 15.78 -0.32 5.58
N GLU A 44 16.43 -0.81 4.53
CA GLU A 44 15.96 -0.62 3.15
C GLU A 44 14.55 -1.17 2.92
N SER A 45 14.24 -2.31 3.54
CA SER A 45 12.89 -2.91 3.49
C SER A 45 11.82 -1.99 4.09
N THR A 46 12.11 -1.33 5.19
CA THR A 46 11.18 -0.41 5.86
C THR A 46 10.99 0.85 5.02
N TRP A 47 12.08 1.39 4.47
CA TRP A 47 12.02 2.53 3.56
C TRP A 47 11.19 2.24 2.31
N ASN A 48 11.43 1.10 1.65
CA ASN A 48 10.67 0.70 0.47
C ASN A 48 9.19 0.50 0.80
N SER A 49 8.87 -0.07 1.97
CA SER A 49 7.48 -0.18 2.44
C SER A 49 6.81 1.17 2.64
N MET A 50 7.53 2.18 3.16
CA MET A 50 7.00 3.54 3.33
C MET A 50 6.77 4.21 1.97
N LEU A 51 7.68 4.00 1.02
CA LEU A 51 7.55 4.54 -0.33
C LEU A 51 6.36 3.95 -1.06
N SER A 52 6.19 2.62 -1.03
CA SER A 52 5.04 1.95 -1.62
C SER A 52 3.71 2.38 -0.98
N GLN A 53 3.71 2.71 0.31
CA GLN A 53 2.53 3.26 0.98
C GLN A 53 2.21 4.68 0.48
N ALA A 54 3.21 5.55 0.38
CA ALA A 54 3.05 6.92 -0.10
C ALA A 54 2.54 6.98 -1.55
N GLU A 55 3.03 6.10 -2.43
CA GLU A 55 2.53 5.97 -3.81
C GLU A 55 1.04 5.60 -3.87
N GLY A 56 0.55 4.80 -2.92
CA GLY A 56 -0.86 4.44 -2.84
C GLY A 56 -1.78 5.59 -2.41
N GLU A 57 -1.26 6.61 -1.72
CA GLU A 57 -2.04 7.74 -1.22
C GLU A 57 -2.42 8.73 -2.33
N GLU A 58 -1.58 8.91 -3.35
CA GLU A 58 -1.87 9.77 -4.51
C GLU A 58 -3.13 9.30 -5.24
N VAL A 59 -3.28 7.99 -5.42
CA VAL A 59 -4.45 7.38 -6.06
C VAL A 59 -5.75 7.69 -5.30
N VAL A 60 -5.68 7.79 -3.97
CA VAL A 60 -6.86 8.12 -3.15
C VAL A 60 -7.32 9.56 -3.40
N ALA A 61 -6.37 10.49 -3.59
CA ALA A 61 -6.69 11.88 -3.89
C ALA A 61 -7.41 12.01 -5.25
N ASP A 62 -6.96 11.28 -6.27
CA ASP A 62 -7.58 11.26 -7.60
C ASP A 62 -9.01 10.71 -7.54
N ILE A 63 -9.22 9.60 -6.83
CA ILE A 63 -10.56 9.00 -6.64
C ILE A 63 -11.52 10.00 -5.98
N ILE A 64 -11.05 10.71 -4.95
CA ILE A 64 -11.86 11.71 -4.24
C ILE A 64 -12.19 12.89 -5.17
N ALA A 65 -11.22 13.34 -5.97
CA ALA A 65 -11.40 14.42 -6.93
C ALA A 65 -12.45 14.07 -7.98
N GLU A 66 -12.34 12.90 -8.62
CA GLU A 66 -13.31 12.40 -9.60
C GLU A 66 -14.72 12.28 -9.00
N LEU A 67 -14.82 11.77 -7.77
CA LEU A 67 -16.09 11.66 -7.06
C LEU A 67 -16.71 13.03 -6.79
N MET A 68 -15.92 13.99 -6.31
CA MET A 68 -16.39 15.35 -6.04
C MET A 68 -16.85 16.05 -7.32
N GLU A 69 -16.11 15.90 -8.42
CA GLU A 69 -16.49 16.44 -9.73
C GLU A 69 -17.84 15.86 -10.18
N GLY A 70 -17.99 14.53 -10.11
CA GLY A 70 -19.24 13.86 -10.49
C GLY A 70 -20.45 14.28 -9.64
N VAL A 71 -20.27 14.41 -8.32
CA VAL A 71 -21.32 14.88 -7.41
C VAL A 71 -21.72 16.32 -7.75
N MET A 72 -20.74 17.20 -7.94
CA MET A 72 -20.99 18.60 -8.25
C MET A 72 -21.71 18.77 -9.59
N ASP A 73 -21.31 18.03 -10.63
CA ASP A 73 -22.00 18.02 -11.93
C ASP A 73 -23.47 17.59 -11.78
N LYS A 74 -23.73 16.49 -11.07
CA LYS A 74 -25.12 16.01 -10.89
C LYS A 74 -25.96 16.96 -10.06
N CYS A 75 -25.40 17.52 -8.99
CA CYS A 75 -26.07 18.56 -8.20
C CYS A 75 -26.41 19.78 -9.06
N TYR A 76 -25.48 20.23 -9.91
CA TYR A 76 -25.68 21.35 -10.81
C TYR A 76 -26.77 21.06 -11.86
N GLN A 77 -26.78 19.87 -12.47
CA GLN A 77 -27.83 19.48 -13.41
C GLN A 77 -29.21 19.44 -12.76
N VAL A 78 -29.31 18.94 -11.52
CA VAL A 78 -30.57 18.94 -10.75
C VAL A 78 -31.01 20.38 -10.46
N TYR A 79 -30.07 21.25 -10.08
CA TYR A 79 -30.34 22.66 -9.86
C TYR A 79 -30.88 23.32 -11.13
N LEU A 80 -30.24 23.14 -12.28
CA LEU A 80 -30.71 23.68 -13.56
C LEU A 80 -32.09 23.14 -13.94
N LYS A 81 -32.34 21.83 -13.78
CA LYS A 81 -33.68 21.25 -14.03
C LYS A 81 -34.77 21.87 -13.16
N ARG A 82 -34.46 22.19 -11.90
CA ARG A 82 -35.38 22.88 -10.99
C ARG A 82 -35.56 24.37 -11.33
N GLN A 83 -34.55 24.99 -11.90
CA GLN A 83 -34.59 26.38 -12.36
C GLN A 83 -35.31 26.52 -13.71
N ASN A 84 -35.30 25.47 -14.54
CA ASN A 84 -35.93 25.42 -15.86
C ASN A 84 -37.45 25.24 -15.84
N TYR A 85 -38.15 25.52 -14.71
CA TYR A 85 -39.54 25.95 -14.85
C TYR A 85 -39.48 27.28 -15.57
N THR A 86 -39.72 27.24 -16.87
CA THR A 86 -39.56 28.41 -17.72
C THR A 86 -40.48 29.51 -17.20
N ILE A 87 -40.12 30.78 -17.41
CA ILE A 87 -41.03 31.90 -17.14
C ILE A 87 -42.38 31.64 -17.81
N PHE A 88 -42.37 30.96 -18.97
CA PHE A 88 -43.57 30.47 -19.63
C PHE A 88 -44.37 29.45 -18.80
N ASP A 89 -43.75 28.43 -18.19
CA ASP A 89 -44.46 27.48 -17.30
C ASP A 89 -45.08 28.18 -16.08
N LEU A 90 -44.36 29.12 -15.48
CA LEU A 90 -44.87 29.92 -14.35
C LEU A 90 -45.98 30.89 -14.78
N LEU A 91 -45.86 31.49 -15.96
CA LEU A 91 -46.88 32.37 -16.55
C LEU A 91 -48.11 31.58 -16.98
N TRP A 92 -47.93 30.40 -17.56
CA TRP A 92 -48.98 29.45 -17.93
C TRP A 92 -49.72 28.93 -16.69
N LEU A 93 -49.00 28.56 -15.63
CA LEU A 93 -49.57 28.19 -14.33
C LEU A 93 -50.34 29.34 -13.68
N ASN A 94 -49.87 30.58 -13.86
CA ASN A 94 -50.54 31.77 -13.33
C ASN A 94 -51.80 32.13 -14.14
N SER A 95 -51.75 32.10 -15.47
CA SER A 95 -52.91 32.33 -16.35
C SER A 95 -53.99 31.24 -16.20
N ASN A 96 -53.60 29.99 -15.95
CA ASN A 96 -54.55 28.87 -15.82
C ASN A 96 -54.91 28.53 -14.37
N ARG A 97 -54.47 29.33 -13.40
CA ARG A 97 -54.73 29.10 -11.96
C ARG A 97 -56.22 29.13 -11.62
N GLU A 98 -57.03 29.85 -12.40
CA GLU A 98 -58.49 29.93 -12.24
C GLU A 98 -59.25 28.79 -12.93
N ILE A 99 -58.62 28.05 -13.85
CA ILE A 99 -59.27 27.02 -14.66
C ILE A 99 -59.09 25.61 -14.07
N ILE A 100 -58.01 25.36 -13.31
CA ILE A 100 -57.69 24.04 -12.75
C ILE A 100 -57.97 24.02 -11.24
N PRO A 101 -59.02 23.32 -10.75
CA PRO A 101 -59.26 23.22 -9.32
C PRO A 101 -58.18 22.33 -8.70
N ASN A 102 -57.34 22.93 -7.84
CA ASN A 102 -56.45 22.28 -6.89
C ASN A 102 -55.69 21.04 -7.40
N TYR A 103 -54.49 21.24 -7.95
CA TYR A 103 -53.43 20.24 -7.89
C TYR A 103 -52.92 20.14 -6.43
N SER A 104 -53.79 19.65 -5.54
CA SER A 104 -53.43 19.32 -4.18
C SER A 104 -52.41 18.19 -4.24
N ARG A 105 -51.15 18.47 -3.88
CA ARG A 105 -50.14 17.45 -3.63
C ARG A 105 -50.70 16.53 -2.55
N LYS A 106 -51.31 15.40 -2.93
CA LYS A 106 -51.60 14.36 -1.95
C LYS A 106 -50.25 13.84 -1.44
N PRO A 107 -49.99 13.89 -0.12
CA PRO A 107 -48.78 13.29 0.41
C PRO A 107 -48.82 11.79 0.09
N LYS A 108 -47.72 11.29 -0.48
CA LYS A 108 -47.50 9.84 -0.63
C LYS A 108 -47.61 9.24 0.77
N LYS A 109 -48.61 8.37 0.98
CA LYS A 109 -48.70 7.58 2.20
C LYS A 109 -47.50 6.63 2.22
N VAL A 110 -46.75 6.69 3.32
CA VAL A 110 -45.77 5.67 3.74
C VAL A 110 -46.55 4.46 4.24
#